data_AF-A0A438CWA3-F1
#
_entry.id   AF-A0A438CWA3-F1
#
_cell.length_a   1.000
_cell.length_b   1.000
_cell.length_c   1.000
_cell.angle_alpha   90.00
_cell.angle_beta   90.00
_cell.angle_gamma   90.00
#
_symmetry.space_group_name_H-M   'P 1'
#
loop_
_entity.id
_entity.type
_entity.pdbx_description
1 polymer ?
#
loop_
_entity_poly.entity_id
_entity_poly.type
_entity_poly.pdbx_seq_one_letter_code
_entity_poly.pdbx_strand_id
1 'polypeptide(L)'
;MGCKWVFTVKYKADGSIERYKSRLVAKGYTQTYGVDYLETFALVAKMNTIRVLLSLAANFEWNLQQFDVKNVFLHGDLKEEIYMEVPPRFGKNLEGRNVCKLKKALYDLKQSPRAWFGKFAKVMITNGYKQSQGDHTLFIKHSTSGGIAALLVFMDDIIVTRNDKKERDNLRKCLMKGFEIK
;
A
#
# COMPACT_ATOMS: atom_id res chain seq x y z
N MET A 1 -12.90 -14.58 12.73
CA MET A 1 -11.56 -14.14 13.19
C MET A 1 -11.69 -13.04 14.23
N GLY A 2 -10.89 -13.03 15.29
CA GLY A 2 -10.92 -11.92 16.26
C GLY A 2 -10.22 -10.65 15.76
N CYS A 3 -10.33 -9.56 16.52
CA CYS A 3 -9.63 -8.30 16.26
C CYS A 3 -9.15 -7.63 17.55
N LYS A 4 -8.33 -6.57 17.43
CA LYS A 4 -7.90 -5.74 18.56
C LYS A 4 -7.66 -4.30 18.14
N TRP A 5 -7.79 -3.39 19.09
CA TRP A 5 -7.36 -2.00 18.92
C TRP A 5 -5.88 -1.86 19.30
N VAL A 6 -5.11 -1.23 18.42
CA VAL A 6 -3.72 -0.83 18.67
C VAL A 6 -3.69 0.69 18.78
N PHE A 7 -3.17 1.18 19.90
CA PHE A 7 -3.04 2.61 20.17
C PHE A 7 -1.56 3.02 20.08
N THR A 8 -1.30 4.17 19.48
CA THR A 8 0.05 4.70 19.30
C THR A 8 0.01 6.21 19.49
N VAL A 9 0.90 6.74 20.33
CA VAL A 9 1.13 8.19 20.43
C VAL A 9 2.24 8.55 19.45
N LYS A 10 1.99 9.53 18.59
CA LYS A 10 2.99 10.13 17.71
C LYS A 10 3.51 11.40 18.36
N TYR A 11 4.83 11.54 18.37
CA TYR A 11 5.55 12.66 18.95
C TYR A 11 6.26 13.43 17.84
N LYS A 12 6.37 14.74 18.01
CA LYS A 12 7.20 15.62 17.18
C LYS A 12 8.68 15.46 17.56
N ALA A 13 9.56 16.06 16.77
CA ALA A 13 11.00 16.06 17.03
C ALA A 13 11.38 16.73 18.38
N ASP A 14 10.57 17.68 18.85
CA ASP A 14 10.73 18.35 20.15
C ASP A 14 10.20 17.53 21.34
N GLY A 15 9.69 16.32 21.10
CA GLY A 15 9.11 15.45 22.13
C GLY A 15 7.66 15.77 22.51
N SER A 16 7.05 16.83 21.95
CA SER A 16 5.63 17.13 22.18
C SER A 16 4.72 16.15 21.43
N ILE A 17 3.49 15.96 21.92
CA ILE A 17 2.53 15.05 21.29
C ILE A 17 2.06 15.67 19.97
N GLU A 18 2.31 14.95 18.88
CA GLU A 18 1.79 15.29 17.55
C GLU A 18 0.34 14.79 17.41
N ARG A 19 0.10 13.51 17.71
CA ARG A 19 -1.20 12.88 17.47
C ARG A 19 -1.41 11.58 18.25
N TYR A 20 -2.62 11.36 18.73
CA TYR A 20 -3.09 10.05 19.19
C TYR A 20 -3.65 9.26 18.00
N LYS A 21 -3.13 8.05 17.78
CA LYS A 21 -3.55 7.16 16.69
C LYS A 21 -4.14 5.88 17.25
N SER A 22 -5.32 5.50 16.77
CA SER A 22 -5.87 4.15 16.95
C SER A 22 -5.91 3.43 15.60
N ARG A 23 -5.70 2.11 15.64
CA ARG A 23 -5.89 1.22 14.49
C ARG A 23 -6.65 -0.01 14.95
N LEU A 24 -7.66 -0.40 14.19
CA LEU A 24 -8.25 -1.72 14.32
C LEU A 24 -7.44 -2.70 13.47
N VAL A 25 -6.94 -3.76 14.09
CA VAL A 25 -6.16 -4.79 13.40
C VAL A 25 -6.84 -6.14 13.56
N ALA A 26 -6.76 -6.97 12.51
CA ALA A 26 -7.27 -8.31 12.55
C ALA A 26 -6.32 -9.23 13.34
N LYS A 27 -6.81 -10.30 13.96
CA LYS A 27 -5.94 -11.33 14.54
C LYS A 27 -5.50 -12.31 13.46
N GLY A 28 -4.83 -11.84 12.40
CA GLY A 28 -4.53 -12.70 11.24
C GLY A 28 -3.54 -13.85 11.51
N TYR A 29 -2.92 -13.90 12.69
CA TYR A 29 -2.20 -15.09 13.16
C TYR A 29 -3.14 -16.29 13.42
N THR A 30 -4.45 -16.06 13.56
CA THR A 30 -5.46 -17.12 13.68
C THR A 30 -6.01 -17.56 12.31
N GLN A 31 -5.50 -17.03 11.19
CA GLN A 31 -5.92 -17.44 9.85
C GLN A 31 -5.34 -18.80 9.49
N THR A 32 -6.16 -19.63 8.87
CA THR A 32 -5.79 -20.97 8.40
C THR A 32 -5.59 -20.97 6.89
N TYR A 33 -4.43 -21.48 6.43
CA TYR A 33 -4.14 -21.66 5.02
C TYR A 33 -5.15 -22.62 4.38
N GLY A 34 -5.58 -22.33 3.15
CA GLY A 34 -6.59 -23.14 2.45
C GLY A 34 -8.03 -22.82 2.86
N VAL A 35 -8.24 -22.06 3.94
CA VAL A 35 -9.56 -21.63 4.42
C VAL A 35 -9.70 -20.12 4.32
N ASP A 36 -8.86 -19.38 5.05
CA ASP A 36 -8.94 -17.91 5.13
C ASP A 36 -8.08 -17.22 4.06
N TYR A 37 -7.06 -17.90 3.55
CA TYR A 37 -6.15 -17.38 2.53
C TYR A 37 -5.49 -18.53 1.75
N LEU A 38 -5.15 -18.26 0.49
CA LEU A 38 -4.42 -19.18 -0.37
C LEU A 38 -2.97 -18.74 -0.64
N GLU A 39 -2.68 -17.46 -0.45
CA GLU A 39 -1.37 -16.88 -0.77
C GLU A 39 -1.00 -15.77 0.20
N THR A 40 0.28 -15.66 0.50
CA THR A 40 0.89 -14.52 1.20
C THR A 40 1.75 -13.73 0.22
N PHE A 41 1.94 -12.44 0.48
CA PHE A 41 2.78 -11.58 -0.35
C PHE A 41 3.59 -10.64 0.53
N ALA A 42 4.86 -10.45 0.19
CA ALA A 42 5.73 -9.46 0.83
C ALA A 42 6.05 -8.38 -0.21
N LEU A 43 5.58 -7.15 0.04
CA LEU A 43 5.84 -6.02 -0.84
C LEU A 43 7.20 -5.39 -0.51
N VAL A 44 8.27 -6.11 -0.87
CA VAL A 44 9.65 -5.70 -0.60
C VAL A 44 10.36 -5.39 -1.91
N ALA A 45 10.80 -4.15 -2.06
CA ALA A 45 11.59 -3.72 -3.18
C ALA A 45 13.02 -4.25 -3.05
N LYS A 46 13.61 -4.72 -4.15
CA LYS A 46 14.98 -5.25 -4.10
C LYS A 46 15.97 -4.10 -3.93
N MET A 47 16.95 -4.30 -3.06
CA MET A 47 17.99 -3.29 -2.80
C MET A 47 18.77 -2.92 -4.08
N ASN A 48 19.01 -3.90 -4.96
CA ASN A 48 19.67 -3.65 -6.24
C ASN A 48 18.84 -2.71 -7.13
N THR A 49 17.51 -2.87 -7.14
CA THR A 49 16.59 -1.99 -7.89
C THR A 49 16.63 -0.57 -7.34
N ILE A 50 16.59 -0.41 -6.02
CA ILE A 50 16.70 0.90 -5.35
C ILE A 50 18.01 1.58 -5.76
N ARG A 51 19.14 0.87 -5.65
CA ARG A 51 20.47 1.39 -6.02
C ARG A 51 20.52 1.83 -7.47
N VAL A 52 20.06 1.00 -8.40
CA VAL A 52 20.01 1.33 -9.83
C VAL A 52 19.15 2.57 -10.07
N LEU A 53 17.97 2.65 -9.44
CA LEU A 53 17.06 3.77 -9.61
C LEU A 53 17.67 5.10 -9.11
N LEU A 54 18.35 5.06 -7.95
CA LEU A 54 19.07 6.21 -7.41
C LEU A 54 20.28 6.60 -8.27
N SER A 55 21.05 5.60 -8.75
CA SER A 55 22.19 5.85 -9.65
C SER A 55 21.73 6.49 -10.96
N LEU A 56 20.64 6.02 -11.58
CA LEU A 56 20.07 6.66 -12.77
C LEU A 56 19.63 8.09 -12.47
N ALA A 57 18.95 8.31 -11.34
CA ALA A 57 18.51 9.63 -10.97
C ALA A 57 19.67 10.62 -10.79
N ALA A 58 20.76 10.18 -10.12
CA ALA A 58 21.94 11.00 -9.90
C ALA A 58 22.72 11.29 -11.18
N ASN A 59 22.93 10.27 -12.04
CA ASN A 59 23.75 10.43 -13.25
C ASN A 59 23.06 11.23 -14.35
N PHE A 60 21.73 11.17 -14.43
CA PHE A 60 20.95 11.87 -15.46
C PHE A 60 20.19 13.09 -14.92
N GLU A 61 20.45 13.49 -13.67
CA GLU A 61 19.78 14.61 -13.00
C GLU A 61 18.25 14.49 -13.00
N TRP A 62 17.72 13.27 -12.85
CA TRP A 62 16.28 13.06 -12.78
C TRP A 62 15.74 13.43 -11.40
N ASN A 63 14.55 14.01 -11.38
CA ASN A 63 13.89 14.39 -10.13
C ASN A 63 13.42 13.14 -9.39
N LEU A 64 13.91 12.97 -8.16
CA LEU A 64 13.43 11.95 -7.22
C LEU A 64 12.29 12.52 -6.38
N GLN A 65 11.18 11.78 -6.27
CA GLN A 65 10.05 12.11 -5.42
C GLN A 65 9.60 10.89 -4.63
N GLN A 66 9.18 11.10 -3.40
CA GLN A 66 8.58 10.08 -2.56
C GLN A 66 7.12 10.47 -2.26
N PHE A 67 6.24 9.49 -2.32
CA PHE A 67 4.85 9.59 -1.86
C PHE A 67 4.61 8.56 -0.77
N ASP A 68 3.85 8.93 0.25
CA ASP A 68 3.41 8.04 1.33
C ASP A 68 1.90 7.85 1.25
N VAL A 69 1.46 6.60 1.13
CA VAL A 69 0.04 6.24 1.06
C VAL A 69 -0.51 6.02 2.47
N LYS A 70 -1.53 6.80 2.84
CA LYS A 70 -2.21 6.64 4.12
C LYS A 70 -3.00 5.34 4.15
N ASN A 71 -2.88 4.62 5.26
CA ASN A 71 -3.68 3.43 5.57
C ASN A 71 -3.71 2.42 4.41
N VAL A 72 -2.54 2.18 3.81
CA VAL A 72 -2.32 1.47 2.56
C VAL A 72 -3.18 0.20 2.36
N PHE A 73 -3.31 -0.65 3.39
CA PHE A 73 -4.09 -1.89 3.28
C PHE A 73 -5.60 -1.65 3.13
N LEU A 74 -6.16 -0.55 3.61
CA LEU A 74 -7.59 -0.22 3.45
C LEU A 74 -7.96 0.07 1.99
N HIS A 75 -6.99 0.37 1.13
CA HIS A 75 -7.22 0.50 -0.30
C HIS A 75 -7.32 -0.87 -1.01
N GLY A 76 -6.78 -1.93 -0.38
CA GLY A 76 -6.77 -3.29 -0.93
C GLY A 76 -8.15 -3.94 -0.93
N ASP A 77 -8.53 -4.48 -2.09
CA ASP A 77 -9.76 -5.26 -2.26
C ASP A 77 -9.50 -6.72 -1.85
N LEU A 78 -10.33 -7.27 -0.95
CA LEU A 78 -10.26 -8.68 -0.55
C LEU A 78 -10.93 -9.54 -1.62
N LYS A 79 -10.27 -10.64 -2.02
CA LYS A 79 -10.88 -11.66 -2.88
C LYS A 79 -11.63 -12.70 -2.04
N GLU A 80 -11.09 -13.01 -0.87
CA GLU A 80 -11.63 -13.95 0.08
C GLU A 80 -12.74 -13.30 0.92
N GLU A 81 -13.76 -14.09 1.29
CA GLU A 81 -14.77 -13.64 2.24
C GLU A 81 -14.28 -13.82 3.66
N ILE A 82 -14.02 -12.70 4.35
CA ILE A 82 -13.47 -12.73 5.71
C ILE A 82 -14.46 -12.11 6.69
N TYR A 83 -14.76 -12.90 7.72
CA TYR A 83 -15.61 -12.50 8.83
C TYR A 83 -14.77 -12.26 10.09
N MET A 84 -15.02 -11.13 10.72
CA MET A 84 -14.33 -10.66 11.90
C MET A 84 -15.32 -10.49 13.05
N GLU A 85 -14.91 -10.81 14.27
CA GLU A 85 -15.66 -10.46 15.46
C GLU A 85 -15.87 -8.95 15.52
N VAL A 86 -17.02 -8.55 16.06
CA VAL A 86 -17.34 -7.13 16.24
C VAL A 86 -16.26 -6.51 17.13
N PRO A 87 -15.70 -5.35 16.73
CA PRO A 87 -14.65 -4.70 17.51
C PRO A 87 -15.04 -4.49 18.97
N PRO A 88 -14.11 -4.74 19.91
CA PRO A 88 -14.35 -4.42 21.31
C PRO A 88 -14.82 -2.97 21.44
N ARG A 89 -15.83 -2.75 22.29
CA ARG A 89 -16.52 -1.47 22.54
C ARG A 89 -17.60 -1.06 21.54
N PHE A 90 -17.82 -1.81 20.45
CA PHE A 90 -18.92 -1.56 19.50
C PHE A 90 -20.14 -2.48 19.69
N GLY A 91 -20.01 -3.59 20.44
CA GLY A 91 -21.02 -4.67 20.49
C GLY A 91 -21.98 -4.68 21.67
N LYS A 92 -22.10 -3.60 22.47
CA LYS A 92 -22.93 -3.59 23.69
C LYS A 92 -24.44 -3.80 23.43
N ASN A 93 -24.91 -3.54 22.21
CA ASN A 93 -26.32 -3.66 21.83
C ASN A 93 -26.54 -4.73 20.74
N LEU A 94 -25.56 -5.60 20.48
CA LEU A 94 -25.69 -6.66 19.49
C LEU A 94 -26.14 -7.94 20.21
N GLU A 95 -27.45 -8.19 20.21
CA GLU A 95 -28.00 -9.46 20.65
C GLU A 95 -27.64 -10.56 19.63
N GLY A 96 -26.92 -11.60 20.07
CA GLY A 96 -26.55 -12.77 19.25
C GLY A 96 -25.09 -12.85 18.74
N ARG A 97 -24.77 -13.90 17.95
CA ARG A 97 -23.45 -14.12 17.32
C ARG A 97 -23.26 -13.29 16.05
N ASN A 98 -23.36 -11.96 16.17
CA ASN A 98 -23.12 -11.07 15.03
C ASN A 98 -21.62 -10.98 14.71
N VAL A 99 -21.31 -10.96 13.41
CA VAL A 99 -19.94 -10.81 12.89
C VAL A 99 -19.90 -9.74 11.80
N CYS A 100 -18.75 -9.09 11.64
CA CYS A 100 -18.50 -8.11 10.59
C CYS A 100 -17.89 -8.78 9.36
N LYS A 101 -18.51 -8.64 8.19
CA LYS A 101 -17.86 -8.97 6.92
C LYS A 101 -16.90 -7.85 6.53
N LEU A 102 -15.62 -8.18 6.31
CA LEU A 102 -14.63 -7.21 5.87
C LEU A 102 -14.81 -6.88 4.39
N LYS A 103 -15.03 -5.60 4.07
CA LYS A 103 -15.12 -5.11 2.68
C LYS A 103 -13.75 -4.75 2.08
N LYS A 104 -12.77 -4.50 2.94
CA LYS A 104 -11.40 -4.07 2.58
C LYS A 104 -10.40 -4.81 3.44
N ALA A 105 -9.17 -4.91 2.95
CA ALA A 105 -8.07 -5.49 3.70
C ALA A 105 -7.77 -4.66 4.96
N LEU A 106 -7.50 -5.36 6.07
CA LEU A 106 -7.11 -4.76 7.35
C LEU A 106 -5.66 -5.10 7.67
N TYR A 107 -5.04 -4.32 8.54
CA TYR A 107 -3.75 -4.68 9.11
C TYR A 107 -3.80 -6.08 9.75
N ASP A 108 -2.66 -6.76 9.70
CA ASP A 108 -2.40 -8.10 10.21
C ASP A 108 -3.09 -9.27 9.49
N LEU A 109 -3.94 -9.04 8.46
CA LEU A 109 -4.35 -10.15 7.59
C LEU A 109 -3.19 -10.61 6.71
N LYS A 110 -3.07 -11.92 6.53
CA LYS A 110 -2.00 -12.58 5.74
C LYS A 110 -1.93 -12.10 4.29
N GLN A 111 -3.08 -11.79 3.70
CA GLN A 111 -3.23 -11.39 2.30
C GLN A 111 -3.34 -9.87 2.09
N SER A 112 -3.28 -9.05 3.14
CA SER A 112 -3.40 -7.59 3.02
C SER A 112 -2.34 -6.93 2.13
N PRO A 113 -1.05 -7.29 2.21
CA PRO A 113 -0.05 -6.75 1.29
C PRO A 113 -0.36 -7.09 -0.18
N ARG A 114 -0.87 -8.30 -0.44
CA ARG A 114 -1.27 -8.74 -1.78
C ARG A 114 -2.47 -7.95 -2.29
N ALA A 115 -3.49 -7.77 -1.45
CA ALA A 115 -4.70 -7.02 -1.79
C ALA A 115 -4.38 -5.57 -2.13
N TRP A 116 -3.52 -4.94 -1.32
CA TRP A 116 -2.99 -3.61 -1.61
C TRP A 116 -2.24 -3.58 -2.93
N PHE A 117 -1.22 -4.44 -3.07
CA PHE A 117 -0.36 -4.42 -4.24
C PHE A 117 -1.11 -4.72 -5.54
N GLY A 118 -2.06 -5.65 -5.51
CA GLY A 118 -2.91 -5.96 -6.66
C GLY A 118 -3.76 -4.76 -7.10
N LYS A 119 -4.31 -3.99 -6.16
CA LYS A 119 -5.02 -2.75 -6.46
C LYS A 119 -4.08 -1.71 -7.06
N PHE A 120 -2.91 -1.53 -6.45
CA PHE A 120 -1.88 -0.61 -6.91
C PHE A 120 -1.41 -0.92 -8.33
N ALA A 121 -0.98 -2.16 -8.57
CA ALA A 121 -0.52 -2.64 -9.86
C ALA A 121 -1.60 -2.43 -10.94
N LYS A 122 -2.86 -2.74 -10.65
CA LYS A 122 -3.97 -2.49 -11.58
C LYS A 122 -4.08 -1.01 -11.95
N VAL A 123 -4.05 -0.10 -10.98
CA VAL A 123 -4.10 1.34 -11.24
C VAL A 123 -2.92 1.78 -12.11
N MET A 124 -1.70 1.33 -11.81
CA MET A 124 -0.51 1.69 -12.57
C MET A 124 -0.55 1.16 -14.02
N ILE A 125 -0.93 -0.10 -14.20
CA ILE A 125 -1.06 -0.74 -15.52
C ILE A 125 -2.12 -0.03 -16.36
N THR A 126 -3.29 0.27 -15.79
CA THR A 126 -4.34 1.04 -16.48
C THR A 126 -3.87 2.44 -16.90
N ASN A 127 -2.90 3.02 -16.19
CA ASN A 127 -2.29 4.32 -16.53
C ASN A 127 -1.06 4.21 -17.45
N GLY A 128 -0.85 3.04 -18.07
CA GLY A 128 0.16 2.82 -19.10
C GLY A 128 1.56 2.46 -18.57
N TYR A 129 1.69 2.18 -17.28
CA TYR A 129 2.95 1.66 -16.74
C TYR A 129 3.06 0.16 -17.01
N LYS A 130 4.28 -0.29 -17.31
CA LYS A 130 4.62 -1.71 -17.43
C LYS A 130 5.33 -2.16 -16.17
N GLN A 131 4.86 -3.25 -15.58
CA GLN A 131 5.50 -3.87 -14.43
C GLN A 131 6.76 -4.61 -14.88
N SER A 132 7.86 -4.44 -14.17
CA SER A 132 9.12 -5.12 -14.45
C SER A 132 9.06 -6.61 -14.06
N GLN A 133 9.72 -7.45 -14.86
CA GLN A 133 9.92 -8.87 -14.56
C GLN A 133 11.12 -9.11 -13.64
N GLY A 134 12.10 -8.19 -13.64
CA GLY A 134 13.28 -8.29 -12.77
C GLY A 134 12.98 -7.93 -11.31
N ASP A 135 12.05 -7.00 -11.11
CA ASP A 135 11.51 -6.63 -9.81
C ASP A 135 10.03 -6.25 -9.95
N HIS A 136 9.15 -7.08 -9.40
CA HIS A 136 7.71 -6.85 -9.50
C HIS A 136 7.25 -5.55 -8.83
N THR A 137 8.03 -4.96 -7.94
CA THR A 137 7.72 -3.69 -7.30
C THR A 137 8.03 -2.47 -8.17
N LEU A 138 8.74 -2.67 -9.28
CA LEU A 138 9.13 -1.63 -10.23
C LEU A 138 8.15 -1.54 -11.39
N PHE A 139 7.72 -0.32 -11.69
CA PHE A 139 6.85 0.05 -12.79
C PHE A 139 7.55 1.10 -13.65
N ILE A 140 7.61 0.87 -14.96
CA ILE A 140 8.28 1.76 -15.90
C ILE A 140 7.29 2.19 -16.98
N LYS A 141 7.31 3.47 -17.32
CA LYS A 141 6.56 4.03 -18.43
C LYS A 141 7.49 4.83 -19.32
N HIS A 142 7.40 4.55 -20.62
CA HIS A 142 8.08 5.32 -21.65
C HIS A 142 7.06 6.30 -22.25
N SER A 143 7.43 7.58 -22.34
CA SER A 143 6.61 8.58 -23.03
C SER A 143 6.88 8.51 -24.54
N THR A 144 5.93 9.00 -25.33
CA THR A 144 6.05 9.05 -26.79
C THR A 144 7.15 10.00 -27.26
N SER A 145 7.56 10.96 -26.42
CA SER A 145 8.67 11.87 -26.66
C SER A 145 10.03 11.32 -26.22
N GLY A 146 10.12 10.02 -25.86
CA GLY A 146 11.37 9.36 -25.44
C GLY A 146 11.70 9.53 -23.95
N GLY A 147 10.81 10.12 -23.16
CA GLY A 147 10.95 10.22 -21.71
C GLY A 147 10.73 8.89 -20.99
N ILE A 148 11.24 8.78 -19.77
CA ILE A 148 11.13 7.62 -18.90
C ILE A 148 10.66 8.07 -17.53
N ALA A 149 9.66 7.36 -17.00
CA ALA A 149 9.26 7.43 -15.60
C ALA A 149 9.38 6.04 -14.98
N ALA A 150 10.15 5.94 -13.90
CA ALA A 150 10.28 4.76 -13.08
C ALA A 150 9.63 5.01 -11.72
N LEU A 151 8.79 4.08 -11.31
CA LEU A 151 8.09 4.08 -10.04
C LEU A 151 8.40 2.77 -9.32
N LEU A 152 8.78 2.86 -8.05
CA LEU A 152 9.08 1.73 -7.19
C LEU A 152 8.19 1.81 -5.96
N VAL A 153 7.44 0.76 -5.67
CA VAL A 153 6.57 0.70 -4.48
C VAL A 153 7.16 -0.20 -3.40
N PHE A 154 7.22 0.31 -2.18
CA PHE A 154 7.70 -0.42 -1.01
C PHE A 154 6.76 -0.18 0.16
N MET A 155 5.97 -1.19 0.52
CA MET A 155 4.91 -1.07 1.53
C MET A 155 3.98 0.13 1.26
N ASP A 156 4.06 1.18 2.08
CA ASP A 156 3.31 2.44 1.99
C ASP A 156 4.06 3.56 1.25
N ASP A 157 5.36 3.39 0.98
CA ASP A 157 6.18 4.34 0.25
C ASP A 157 6.19 4.06 -1.25
N ILE A 158 6.20 5.13 -2.03
CA ILE A 158 6.33 5.10 -3.49
C ILE A 158 7.43 6.06 -3.89
N ILE A 159 8.52 5.50 -4.41
CA ILE A 159 9.64 6.27 -4.95
C ILE A 159 9.43 6.43 -6.46
N VAL A 160 9.60 7.65 -6.96
CA VAL A 160 9.45 7.98 -8.38
C VAL A 160 10.67 8.74 -8.85
N THR A 161 11.23 8.33 -9.98
CA THR A 161 12.22 9.10 -10.73
C THR A 161 11.82 9.22 -12.20
N ARG A 162 12.08 10.36 -12.83
CA ARG A 162 11.73 10.59 -14.24
C ARG A 162 12.44 11.80 -14.85
N ASN A 163 12.50 11.83 -16.17
CA ASN A 163 12.95 12.98 -16.98
C ASN A 163 11.80 13.78 -17.63
N ASP A 164 10.55 13.32 -17.54
CA ASP A 164 9.39 13.97 -18.17
C ASP A 164 8.56 14.78 -17.14
N LYS A 165 8.50 16.11 -17.31
CA LYS A 165 7.72 17.02 -16.45
C LYS A 165 6.21 16.84 -16.62
N LYS A 166 5.72 16.47 -17.81
CA LYS A 166 4.28 16.28 -18.05
C LYS A 166 3.78 15.01 -17.37
N GLU A 167 4.58 13.94 -17.43
CA GLU A 167 4.26 12.70 -16.74
C GLU A 167 4.24 12.88 -15.21
N ARG A 168 4.91 13.91 -14.66
CA ARG A 168 4.77 14.26 -13.25
C ARG A 168 3.35 14.49 -12.81
N ASP A 169 2.73 15.45 -13.48
CA ASP A 169 1.45 15.96 -13.01
C ASP A 169 0.37 14.90 -13.29
N ASN A 170 0.53 14.13 -14.36
CA ASN A 170 -0.30 12.97 -14.66
C ASN A 170 -0.19 11.89 -13.58
N LEU A 171 1.03 11.49 -13.22
CA LEU A 171 1.25 10.47 -12.19
C LEU A 171 0.73 10.93 -10.83
N ARG A 172 1.00 12.17 -10.44
CA ARG A 172 0.48 12.74 -9.19
C ARG A 172 -1.03 12.71 -9.16
N LYS A 173 -1.70 13.17 -10.23
CA LYS A 173 -3.16 13.13 -10.35
C LYS A 173 -3.70 11.69 -10.32
N CYS A 174 -3.03 10.76 -10.99
CA CYS A 174 -3.36 9.34 -10.98
C CYS A 174 -3.32 8.76 -9.57
N LEU A 175 -2.21 8.96 -8.85
CA LEU A 175 -2.05 8.45 -7.49
C LEU A 175 -3.06 9.10 -6.54
N MET A 176 -3.28 10.42 -6.60
CA MET A 176 -4.24 11.12 -5.74
C MET A 176 -5.70 10.73 -6.04
N LYS A 177 -6.01 10.29 -7.27
CA LYS A 177 -7.33 9.77 -7.63
C LYS A 177 -7.54 8.35 -7.11
N GLY A 178 -6.48 7.54 -7.10
CA GLY A 178 -6.55 6.13 -6.67
C GLY A 178 -6.41 5.92 -5.17
N PHE A 179 -5.64 6.78 -4.49
CA PHE A 179 -5.13 6.56 -3.14
C PHE A 179 -5.12 7.85 -2.32
N GLU A 180 -5.25 7.70 -1.01
CA GLU A 180 -5.11 8.82 -0.09
C GLU A 180 -3.61 9.00 0.22
N ILE A 181 -3.02 10.09 -0.28
CA ILE A 181 -1.58 10.38 -0.11
C ILE A 181 -1.39 11.39 1.03
N LYS A 182 -0.26 11.32 1.74
CA LYS A 182 0.16 12.35 2.71
C LYS A 182 0.64 13.64 2.05
#